data_AF-A0A8C8HRD4-F1
#
_entry.id   AF-A0A8C8HRD4-F1
#
_cell.length_a   1.000
_cell.length_b   1.000
_cell.length_c   1.000
_cell.angle_alpha   90.00
_cell.angle_beta   90.00
_cell.angle_gamma   90.00
#
_symmetry.space_group_name_H-M   'P 1'
#
loop_
_entity.id
_entity.type
_entity.pdbx_description
1 polymer ?
#
loop_
_entity_poly.entity_id
_entity_poly.type
_entity_poly.pdbx_seq_one_letter_code
_entity_poly.pdbx_strand_id
1 'polypeptide(L)'
;MRPLTDDETKTMFEKLSKYIGENIKHLVDRPDGTYCFRLHNDRVYYISETILKLATNISRGKLVSVGTCFGKFTKTIKFRLHITALDFLAPYAKFKVWVKPGQEQSFLYGNHVLKSGLGRITENTNQYQGVVVYSMADVPLGFGVAAKSTQECRRVDPMSIVVFHQADIGEFIRSEDTLT
;
A
#
# COMPACT_ATOMS: atom_id res chain seq x y z
N MET A 1 -18.67 13.41 -3.32
CA MET A 1 -17.83 12.22 -3.62
C MET A 1 -18.56 11.37 -4.62
N ARG A 2 -17.88 10.80 -5.62
CA ARG A 2 -18.52 9.93 -6.62
C ARG A 2 -18.08 8.47 -6.47
N PRO A 3 -18.90 7.51 -6.91
CA PRO A 3 -18.43 6.14 -7.14
C PRO A 3 -17.29 6.11 -8.19
N LEU A 4 -16.44 5.10 -8.08
CA LEU A 4 -15.46 4.81 -9.13
C LEU A 4 -16.19 4.25 -10.36
N THR A 5 -15.67 4.51 -11.55
CA THR A 5 -16.13 3.83 -12.76
C THR A 5 -15.61 2.39 -12.79
N ASP A 6 -16.14 1.55 -13.68
CA ASP A 6 -15.70 0.15 -13.80
C ASP A 6 -14.20 0.05 -14.14
N ASP A 7 -13.71 0.91 -15.04
CA ASP A 7 -12.29 0.96 -15.43
C ASP A 7 -11.37 1.42 -14.29
N GLU A 8 -11.79 2.45 -13.53
CA GLU A 8 -11.06 2.93 -12.36
C GLU A 8 -11.00 1.84 -11.28
N THR A 9 -12.14 1.18 -11.05
CA THR A 9 -12.30 0.10 -10.09
C THR A 9 -11.37 -1.06 -10.45
N LYS A 10 -11.36 -1.48 -11.72
CA LYS A 10 -10.46 -2.51 -12.21
C LYS A 10 -8.99 -2.13 -12.02
N THR A 11 -8.60 -0.92 -12.42
CA THR A 11 -7.21 -0.44 -12.30
C THR A 11 -6.73 -0.38 -10.84
N MET A 12 -7.60 0.09 -9.94
CA MET A 12 -7.33 0.12 -8.51
C MET A 12 -7.17 -1.31 -7.96
N PHE A 13 -8.11 -2.20 -8.25
CA PHE A 13 -8.09 -3.58 -7.75
C PHE A 13 -6.90 -4.38 -8.30
N GLU A 14 -6.52 -4.17 -9.56
CA GLU A 14 -5.29 -4.75 -10.13
C GLU A 14 -4.02 -4.29 -9.39
N LYS A 15 -4.00 -3.07 -8.85
CA LYS A 15 -2.87 -2.58 -8.06
C LYS A 15 -2.87 -3.17 -6.65
N LEU A 16 -4.04 -3.31 -6.02
CA LEU A 16 -4.18 -3.88 -4.67
C LEU A 16 -3.94 -5.40 -4.67
N SER A 17 -4.42 -6.12 -5.68
CA SER A 17 -4.25 -7.57 -5.81
C SER A 17 -2.77 -7.98 -5.89
N LYS A 18 -1.88 -7.08 -6.35
CA LYS A 18 -0.42 -7.30 -6.31
C LYS A 18 0.15 -7.44 -4.90
N TYR A 19 -0.55 -6.97 -3.86
CA TYR A 19 -0.09 -7.06 -2.47
C TYR A 19 -0.89 -8.09 -1.66
N ILE A 20 -2.23 -8.07 -1.79
CA ILE A 20 -3.14 -8.90 -0.98
C ILE A 20 -3.76 -10.08 -1.74
N GLY A 21 -3.58 -10.17 -3.06
CA GLY A 21 -4.17 -11.23 -3.88
C GLY A 21 -5.69 -11.23 -3.83
N GLU A 22 -6.27 -12.40 -3.56
CA GLU A 22 -7.73 -12.62 -3.51
C GLU A 22 -8.38 -12.16 -2.21
N ASN A 23 -7.59 -11.78 -1.20
CA ASN A 23 -8.06 -11.35 0.13
C ASN A 23 -8.78 -9.98 0.10
N ILE A 24 -8.97 -9.39 -1.08
CA ILE A 24 -9.61 -8.09 -1.25
C ILE A 24 -11.05 -8.05 -0.78
N LYS A 25 -11.73 -9.20 -0.78
CA LYS A 25 -13.10 -9.35 -0.28
C LYS A 25 -13.21 -8.97 1.20
N HIS A 26 -12.16 -9.27 1.99
CA HIS A 26 -12.12 -8.91 3.41
C HIS A 26 -12.02 -7.40 3.67
N LEU A 27 -11.63 -6.61 2.66
CA LEU A 27 -11.68 -5.15 2.76
C LEU A 27 -13.10 -4.62 2.53
N VAL A 28 -13.94 -5.29 1.76
CA VAL A 28 -15.29 -4.81 1.46
C VAL A 28 -16.28 -5.32 2.52
N ASP A 29 -16.20 -6.62 2.80
CA ASP A 29 -17.08 -7.31 3.74
C ASP A 29 -16.35 -7.52 5.07
N ARG A 30 -16.48 -6.53 5.95
CA ARG A 30 -15.95 -6.60 7.31
C ARG A 30 -17.07 -6.91 8.30
N PRO A 31 -16.76 -7.55 9.45
CA PRO A 31 -17.76 -7.85 10.46
C PRO A 31 -18.42 -6.60 11.08
N ASP A 32 -17.76 -5.44 11.02
CA ASP A 32 -18.26 -4.15 11.48
C ASP A 32 -19.15 -3.42 10.45
N GLY A 33 -19.25 -3.93 9.23
CA GLY A 33 -20.15 -3.44 8.20
C GLY A 33 -19.54 -3.44 6.80
N THR A 34 -20.31 -2.96 5.83
CA THR A 34 -19.87 -2.85 4.44
C THR A 34 -19.06 -1.58 4.23
N TYR A 35 -17.90 -1.73 3.59
CA TYR A 35 -17.04 -0.61 3.20
C TYR A 35 -17.02 -0.44 1.69
N CYS A 36 -16.86 0.80 1.25
CA CYS A 36 -16.85 1.17 -0.16
C CYS A 36 -15.71 2.13 -0.49
N PHE A 37 -15.32 2.13 -1.77
CA PHE A 37 -14.36 3.08 -2.31
C PHE A 37 -15.09 4.24 -3.00
N ARG A 38 -14.61 5.46 -2.76
CA ARG A 38 -15.16 6.69 -3.35
C ARG A 38 -14.05 7.59 -3.86
N LEU A 39 -14.29 8.19 -5.01
CA LEU A 39 -13.37 9.13 -5.62
C LEU A 39 -13.75 10.57 -5.25
N HIS A 40 -12.74 11.31 -4.79
CA HIS A 40 -12.84 12.72 -4.49
C HIS A 40 -11.53 13.42 -4.85
N ASN A 41 -11.59 14.40 -5.76
CA ASN A 41 -10.43 15.15 -6.25
C ASN A 41 -9.25 14.25 -6.67
N ASP A 42 -9.54 13.28 -7.54
CA ASP A 42 -8.61 12.25 -8.06
C ASP A 42 -8.02 11.28 -7.03
N ARG A 43 -8.41 11.41 -5.76
CA ARG A 43 -8.02 10.52 -4.67
C ARG A 43 -9.13 9.54 -4.36
N VAL A 44 -8.75 8.30 -4.05
CA VAL A 44 -9.67 7.23 -3.67
C VAL A 44 -9.65 7.07 -2.16
N TYR A 45 -10.82 7.18 -1.56
CA TYR A 45 -11.04 7.03 -0.14
C TYR A 45 -11.78 5.73 0.16
N TYR A 46 -11.36 5.06 1.22
CA TYR A 46 -11.99 3.88 1.80
C TYR A 46 -12.83 4.31 3.02
N ILE A 47 -14.14 4.06 2.94
CA ILE A 47 -15.13 4.62 3.87
C ILE A 47 -16.22 3.56 4.13
N SER A 48 -16.76 3.53 5.35
CA SER A 48 -17.96 2.73 5.64
C SER A 48 -19.20 3.32 4.94
N GLU A 49 -20.14 2.46 4.54
CA GLU A 49 -21.38 2.94 3.91
C GLU A 49 -22.23 3.83 4.83
N THR A 50 -22.14 3.61 6.14
CA THR A 50 -22.83 4.42 7.15
C THR A 50 -22.33 5.86 7.15
N ILE A 51 -21.00 6.05 7.16
CA ILE A 51 -20.37 7.39 7.10
C ILE A 51 -20.64 8.04 5.74
N LEU A 52 -20.64 7.26 4.65
CA LEU A 52 -20.95 7.78 3.33
C LEU A 52 -22.32 8.45 3.27
N LYS A 53 -23.36 7.83 3.85
CA LYS A 53 -24.73 8.37 3.92
C LYS A 53 -24.80 9.68 4.73
N LEU A 54 -23.92 9.86 5.71
CA LEU A 54 -23.84 11.11 6.48
C LEU A 54 -23.06 12.18 5.71
N ALA A 55 -22.01 11.77 5.00
CA ALA A 55 -21.16 12.66 4.21
C ALA A 55 -21.89 13.31 3.02
N THR A 56 -23.03 12.75 2.56
CA THR A 56 -23.85 13.39 1.53
C THR A 56 -24.48 14.71 1.97
N ASN A 57 -24.56 14.97 3.28
CA ASN A 57 -25.08 16.24 3.82
C ASN A 57 -24.07 17.39 3.72
N ILE A 58 -22.81 17.10 3.36
CA ILE A 58 -21.73 18.10 3.27
C ILE A 58 -21.45 18.39 1.79
N SER A 59 -21.39 19.67 1.43
CA SER A 59 -21.09 20.07 0.05
C SER A 59 -19.66 19.70 -0.35
N ARG A 60 -19.47 19.34 -1.63
CA ARG A 60 -18.17 18.90 -2.17
C ARG A 60 -17.03 19.87 -1.89
N GLY A 61 -17.29 21.18 -1.99
CA GLY A 61 -16.26 22.21 -1.78
C GLY A 61 -15.81 22.36 -0.31
N LYS A 62 -16.63 21.90 0.65
CA LYS A 62 -16.31 21.94 2.09
C LYS A 62 -15.73 20.61 2.59
N LEU A 63 -15.76 19.57 1.76
CA LEU A 63 -15.34 18.22 2.13
C LEU A 63 -13.85 18.05 1.82
N VAL A 64 -13.01 18.07 2.84
CA VAL A 64 -11.54 17.91 2.67
C VAL A 64 -11.19 16.43 2.49
N SER A 65 -11.49 15.60 3.47
CA SER A 65 -11.26 14.15 3.46
C SER A 65 -12.40 13.43 4.21
N VAL A 66 -12.66 12.18 3.82
CA VAL A 66 -13.57 11.28 4.57
C VAL A 66 -12.99 9.88 4.52
N GLY A 67 -12.86 9.25 5.69
CA GLY A 67 -12.22 7.94 5.81
C GLY A 67 -10.73 7.97 5.48
N THR A 68 -10.20 6.87 4.95
CA THR A 68 -8.77 6.72 4.70
C THR A 68 -8.48 6.83 3.21
N CYS A 69 -7.54 7.69 2.83
CA CYS A 69 -7.04 7.76 1.46
C CYS A 69 -6.25 6.48 1.13
N PHE A 70 -6.62 5.74 0.10
CA PHE A 70 -5.85 4.58 -0.36
C PHE A 70 -4.81 4.96 -1.41
N GLY A 71 -5.03 6.07 -2.11
CA GLY A 71 -4.16 6.52 -3.17
C GLY A 71 -4.84 7.49 -4.11
N LYS A 72 -4.19 7.76 -5.23
CA LYS A 72 -4.71 8.67 -6.26
C LYS A 72 -4.47 8.15 -7.66
N PHE A 73 -5.33 8.56 -8.58
CA PHE A 73 -5.10 8.37 -9.99
C PHE A 73 -4.12 9.43 -10.50
N THR A 74 -3.14 8.98 -11.30
CA THR A 74 -2.26 9.88 -12.03
C THR A 74 -2.98 10.41 -13.27
N LYS A 75 -2.43 11.47 -13.89
CA LYS A 75 -2.91 11.96 -15.20
C LYS A 75 -2.88 10.88 -16.30
N THR A 76 -2.05 9.86 -16.13
CA THR A 76 -1.93 8.69 -17.00
C THR A 76 -2.87 7.54 -16.60
N ILE A 77 -3.87 7.80 -15.74
CA ILE A 77 -4.91 6.86 -15.29
C ILE A 77 -4.31 5.68 -14.48
N LYS A 78 -3.04 5.74 -14.07
CA LYS A 78 -2.44 4.72 -13.20
C LYS A 78 -2.80 5.00 -11.75
N PHE A 79 -3.14 3.97 -11.00
CA PHE A 79 -3.38 4.10 -9.57
C PHE A 79 -2.06 4.08 -8.78
N ARG A 80 -1.75 5.19 -8.10
CA ARG A 80 -0.63 5.29 -7.17
C ARG A 80 -1.16 5.06 -5.75
N LEU A 81 -0.75 3.92 -5.17
CA LEU A 81 -1.06 3.56 -3.78
C LEU A 81 -0.31 4.49 -2.82
N HIS A 82 -0.99 4.97 -1.79
CA HIS A 82 -0.39 5.79 -0.73
C HIS A 82 -0.10 4.94 0.51
N ILE A 83 0.83 5.40 1.35
CA ILE A 83 1.21 4.71 2.57
C ILE A 83 0.08 4.58 3.60
N THR A 84 -0.89 5.50 3.58
CA THR A 84 -2.10 5.49 4.41
C THR A 84 -2.94 4.22 4.28
N ALA A 85 -2.76 3.46 3.20
CA ALA A 85 -3.44 2.17 3.01
C ALA A 85 -2.76 1.00 3.76
N LEU A 86 -1.57 1.20 4.33
CA LEU A 86 -0.73 0.15 4.90
C LEU A 86 -1.43 -0.64 5.99
N ASP A 87 -2.09 0.03 6.93
CA ASP A 87 -2.75 -0.65 8.07
C ASP A 87 -3.88 -1.59 7.62
N PHE A 88 -4.54 -1.26 6.52
CA PHE A 88 -5.60 -2.09 5.95
C PHE A 88 -5.04 -3.25 5.11
N LEU A 89 -3.94 -3.03 4.40
CA LEU A 89 -3.35 -4.01 3.48
C LEU A 89 -2.40 -4.99 4.19
N ALA A 90 -1.67 -4.54 5.21
CA ALA A 90 -0.62 -5.30 5.89
C ALA A 90 -1.12 -6.63 6.49
N PRO A 91 -2.29 -6.71 7.16
CA PRO A 91 -2.80 -7.96 7.72
C PRO A 91 -3.09 -9.02 6.65
N TYR A 92 -3.55 -8.59 5.47
CA TYR A 92 -3.97 -9.48 4.38
C TYR A 92 -2.87 -9.74 3.34
N ALA A 93 -1.70 -9.13 3.50
CA ALA A 93 -0.60 -9.25 2.56
C ALA A 93 -0.02 -10.67 2.54
N LYS A 94 0.00 -11.29 1.36
CA LYS A 94 0.50 -12.65 1.18
C LYS A 94 2.03 -12.70 1.21
N PHE A 95 2.68 -11.74 0.56
CA PHE A 95 4.13 -11.67 0.46
C PHE A 95 4.68 -10.54 1.34
N LYS A 96 5.58 -10.91 2.25
CA LYS A 96 6.14 -10.04 3.26
C LYS A 96 7.66 -10.13 3.26
N VAL A 97 8.31 -9.02 3.58
CA VAL A 97 9.76 -8.92 3.71
C VAL A 97 10.08 -8.25 5.03
N TRP A 98 10.97 -8.85 5.82
CA TRP A 98 11.46 -8.31 7.07
C TRP A 98 12.85 -7.72 6.88
N VAL A 99 13.04 -6.48 7.29
CA VAL A 99 14.32 -5.76 7.18
C VAL A 99 15.00 -5.66 8.53
N LYS A 100 16.33 -5.80 8.53
CA LYS A 100 17.18 -5.62 9.71
C LYS A 100 17.20 -4.14 10.15
N PRO A 101 17.46 -3.86 11.44
CA PRO A 101 17.46 -2.48 11.98
C PRO A 101 18.33 -1.50 11.19
N GLY A 102 19.52 -1.92 10.73
CA GLY A 102 20.41 -1.05 9.95
C GLY A 102 19.87 -0.62 8.57
N GLN A 103 18.88 -1.33 8.03
CA GLN A 103 18.24 -1.01 6.74
C GLN A 103 16.80 -0.52 6.90
N GLU A 104 16.22 -0.64 8.10
CA GLU A 104 14.94 -0.03 8.46
C GLU A 104 14.99 1.49 8.31
N GLN A 105 15.98 2.15 8.92
CA GLN A 105 16.14 3.60 8.78
C GLN A 105 16.34 4.02 7.32
N SER A 106 17.15 3.26 6.57
CA SER A 106 17.38 3.52 5.14
C SER A 106 16.08 3.46 4.34
N PHE A 107 15.24 2.45 4.60
CA PHE A 107 13.93 2.29 3.96
C PHE A 107 12.96 3.43 4.31
N LEU A 108 12.94 3.87 5.57
CA LEU A 108 12.15 5.01 6.04
C LEU A 108 12.61 6.36 5.47
N TYR A 109 13.81 6.41 4.90
CA TYR A 109 14.29 7.54 4.10
C TYR A 109 14.04 7.37 2.60
N GLY A 110 13.22 6.40 2.19
CA GLY A 110 12.83 6.20 0.79
C GLY A 110 13.85 5.43 -0.05
N ASN A 111 14.86 4.82 0.57
CA ASN A 111 15.83 4.01 -0.15
C ASN A 111 15.34 2.58 -0.37
N HIS A 112 15.91 1.91 -1.38
CA HIS A 112 15.67 0.50 -1.65
C HIS A 112 16.31 -0.39 -0.58
N VAL A 113 15.77 -1.60 -0.42
CA VAL A 113 16.33 -2.60 0.51
C VAL A 113 17.43 -3.39 -0.20
N LEU A 114 18.61 -3.38 0.39
CA LEU A 114 19.75 -4.18 -0.04
C LEU A 114 19.72 -5.58 0.56
N LYS A 115 20.38 -6.52 -0.09
CA LYS A 115 20.47 -7.91 0.37
C LYS A 115 21.06 -8.02 1.79
N SER A 116 22.05 -7.19 2.12
CA SER A 116 22.66 -7.11 3.46
C SER A 116 21.61 -6.85 4.56
N GLY A 117 20.60 -6.04 4.23
CA GLY A 117 19.46 -5.66 5.07
C GLY A 117 18.33 -6.65 5.13
N LEU A 118 18.31 -7.66 4.25
CA LEU A 118 17.23 -8.64 4.20
C LEU A 118 17.34 -9.57 5.41
N GLY A 119 16.33 -9.53 6.28
CA GLY A 119 16.18 -10.47 7.40
C GLY A 119 15.45 -11.74 6.96
N ARG A 120 14.18 -11.60 6.56
CA ARG A 120 13.32 -12.70 6.12
C ARG A 120 12.53 -12.27 4.88
N ILE A 121 12.20 -13.23 4.03
CA ILE A 121 11.31 -13.05 2.87
C ILE A 121 10.34 -14.23 2.84
N THR A 122 9.07 -13.98 2.52
CA THR A 122 8.09 -15.06 2.30
C THR A 122 8.55 -15.97 1.16
N GLU A 123 8.39 -17.29 1.34
CA GLU A 123 8.72 -18.24 0.29
C GLU A 123 7.84 -18.07 -0.96
N ASN A 124 8.33 -18.52 -2.11
CA ASN A 124 7.65 -18.39 -3.41
C ASN A 124 7.29 -16.95 -3.80
N THR A 125 8.02 -15.96 -3.27
CA THR A 125 7.95 -14.58 -3.79
C THR A 125 8.63 -14.55 -5.15
N ASN A 126 7.84 -14.24 -6.19
CA ASN A 126 8.30 -14.08 -7.56
C ASN A 126 9.01 -12.73 -7.75
N GLN A 127 9.80 -12.64 -8.81
CA GLN A 127 10.35 -11.35 -9.24
C GLN A 127 9.22 -10.38 -9.61
N TYR A 128 9.38 -9.11 -9.22
CA TYR A 128 8.41 -8.02 -9.40
C TYR A 128 7.07 -8.19 -8.69
N GLN A 129 7.00 -9.12 -7.73
CA GLN A 129 5.84 -9.27 -6.85
C GLN A 129 5.74 -8.08 -5.88
N GLY A 130 4.52 -7.59 -5.65
CA GLY A 130 4.26 -6.62 -4.59
C GLY A 130 4.45 -7.25 -3.22
N VAL A 131 5.26 -6.62 -2.38
CA VAL A 131 5.56 -7.08 -1.02
C VAL A 131 5.28 -5.97 -0.01
N VAL A 132 4.83 -6.37 1.18
CA VAL A 132 4.76 -5.45 2.32
C VAL A 132 6.04 -5.61 3.13
N VAL A 133 6.68 -4.48 3.44
CA VAL A 133 7.94 -4.41 4.18
C VAL A 133 7.63 -4.25 5.66
N TYR A 134 8.29 -5.06 6.49
CA TYR A 134 8.15 -5.11 7.93
C TYR A 134 9.52 -4.92 8.59
N SER A 135 9.54 -4.39 9.81
CA SER A 135 10.72 -4.46 10.68
C SER A 135 10.86 -5.87 11.27
N MET A 136 12.01 -6.17 11.87
CA MET A 136 12.19 -7.44 12.61
C MET A 136 11.25 -7.61 13.81
N ALA A 137 10.58 -6.54 14.25
CA ALA A 137 9.61 -6.56 15.34
C ALA A 137 8.15 -6.73 14.86
N ASP A 138 7.96 -7.20 13.62
CA ASP A 138 6.63 -7.38 12.99
C ASP A 138 5.81 -6.07 12.86
N VAL A 139 6.49 -4.93 12.80
CA VAL A 139 5.85 -3.63 12.52
C VAL A 139 5.86 -3.35 11.02
N PRO A 140 4.71 -3.05 10.39
CA PRO A 140 4.66 -2.74 8.96
C PRO A 140 5.29 -1.36 8.70
N LEU A 141 6.25 -1.31 7.77
CA LEU A 141 7.02 -0.11 7.42
C LEU A 141 6.57 0.51 6.09
N GLY A 142 6.03 -0.28 5.17
CA GLY A 142 5.55 0.23 3.89
C GLY A 142 5.40 -0.81 2.79
N PHE A 143 5.36 -0.31 1.56
CA PHE A 143 5.19 -1.10 0.35
C PHE A 143 6.48 -1.17 -0.46
N GLY A 144 6.72 -2.33 -1.06
CA GLY A 144 7.83 -2.55 -1.98
C GLY A 144 7.48 -3.51 -3.09
N VAL A 145 8.41 -3.65 -4.02
CA VAL A 145 8.36 -4.63 -5.12
C VAL A 145 9.61 -5.48 -5.04
N ALA A 146 9.46 -6.80 -5.00
CA ALA A 146 10.59 -7.72 -4.99
C ALA A 146 11.42 -7.54 -6.28
N ALA A 147 12.69 -7.19 -6.16
CA ALA A 147 13.57 -7.00 -7.31
C ALA A 147 14.00 -8.35 -7.94
N LYS A 148 13.98 -9.42 -7.14
CA LYS A 148 14.43 -10.77 -7.49
C LYS A 148 13.52 -11.81 -6.85
N SER A 149 13.54 -13.03 -7.39
CA SER A 149 12.83 -14.15 -6.80
C SER A 149 13.41 -14.55 -5.44
N THR A 150 12.65 -15.29 -4.64
CA THR A 150 13.13 -15.77 -3.32
C THR A 150 14.42 -16.59 -3.42
N GLN A 151 14.55 -17.41 -4.47
CA GLN A 151 15.71 -18.26 -4.69
C GLN A 151 16.94 -17.44 -5.08
N GLU A 152 16.77 -16.46 -5.98
CA GLU A 152 17.84 -15.55 -6.37
C GLU A 152 18.29 -14.66 -5.21
N CYS A 153 17.36 -14.18 -4.39
CA CYS A 153 17.66 -13.39 -3.19
C CYS A 153 18.60 -14.13 -2.22
N ARG A 154 18.77 -15.45 -2.30
CA ARG A 154 19.75 -16.21 -1.49
C ARG A 154 21.16 -16.22 -2.06
N ARG A 155 21.32 -15.98 -3.38
CA ARG A 155 22.59 -16.13 -4.12
C ARG A 155 23.29 -14.82 -4.45
N VAL A 156 22.58 -13.70 -4.29
CA VAL A 156 23.05 -12.39 -4.76
C VAL A 156 23.98 -11.72 -3.76
N ASP A 157 24.83 -10.83 -4.29
CA ASP A 157 25.76 -10.04 -3.51
C ASP A 157 25.05 -9.19 -2.43
N PRO A 158 25.65 -8.98 -1.24
CA PRO A 158 25.07 -8.17 -0.17
C PRO A 158 24.66 -6.74 -0.58
N MET A 159 25.33 -6.13 -1.57
CA MET A 159 25.01 -4.80 -2.09
C MET A 159 23.93 -4.81 -3.18
N SER A 160 23.45 -5.98 -3.61
CA SER A 160 22.36 -6.08 -4.57
C SER A 160 21.04 -5.61 -3.96
N ILE A 161 20.25 -4.86 -4.74
CA ILE A 161 18.88 -4.53 -4.39
C ILE A 161 18.01 -5.79 -4.43
N VAL A 162 17.24 -6.01 -3.37
CA VAL A 162 16.30 -7.14 -3.25
C VAL A 162 14.84 -6.67 -3.19
N VAL A 163 14.58 -5.45 -2.72
CA VAL A 163 13.25 -4.84 -2.75
C VAL A 163 13.36 -3.40 -3.22
N PHE A 164 12.64 -3.08 -4.28
CA PHE A 164 12.42 -1.70 -4.70
C PHE A 164 11.41 -1.06 -3.76
N HIS A 165 11.79 0.08 -3.21
CA HIS A 165 10.91 0.95 -2.44
C HIS A 165 9.74 1.45 -3.31
N GLN A 166 8.55 1.55 -2.72
CA GLN A 166 7.37 2.16 -3.36
C GLN A 166 6.74 3.25 -2.49
N ALA A 167 6.57 2.97 -1.20
CA ALA A 167 6.08 3.92 -0.21
C ALA A 167 6.49 3.44 1.19
N ASP A 168 6.75 4.37 2.10
CA ASP A 168 7.13 4.08 3.49
C ASP A 168 6.48 5.05 4.48
N ILE A 169 6.34 4.62 5.74
CA ILE A 169 5.71 5.44 6.81
C ILE A 169 6.49 6.72 7.13
N GLY A 170 7.76 6.83 6.76
CA GLY A 170 8.51 8.07 6.86
C GLY A 170 7.96 9.17 5.92
N GLU A 171 7.13 8.84 4.94
CA GLU A 171 6.41 9.83 4.12
C GLU A 171 5.47 10.71 4.94
N PHE A 172 4.94 10.23 6.08
CA PHE A 172 4.10 11.05 6.96
C PHE A 172 4.82 12.30 7.48
N ILE A 173 6.14 12.22 7.67
CA ILE A 173 6.97 13.34 8.14
C ILE A 173 7.54 14.13 6.96
N ARG A 174 7.85 13.46 5.85
CA ARG A 174 8.57 14.06 4.72
C ARG A 174 7.66 14.65 3.64
N SER A 175 6.41 14.23 3.55
CA SER A 175 5.55 14.49 2.39
C SER A 175 4.07 14.60 2.77
N GLU A 176 3.79 15.20 3.94
CA GLU A 176 2.44 15.40 4.48
C GLU A 176 1.48 16.04 3.47
N ASP A 177 1.93 17.10 2.79
CA ASP A 177 1.14 17.84 1.77
C ASP A 177 0.61 16.95 0.63
N THR A 178 1.30 15.83 0.34
CA THR A 178 0.90 14.94 -0.75
C THR A 178 -0.04 13.82 -0.29
N LEU A 179 -0.18 13.62 1.02
CA LEU A 179 -0.94 12.55 1.66
C LEU A 179 -2.35 13.01 2.07
N THR A 180 -2.53 14.27 2.45
CA THR A 180 -3.83 14.93 2.76
C THR A 180 -4.32 15.82 1.63
#